data_AF-A0A926B6K5-F1
#
_entry.id   AF-A0A926B6K5-F1
#
_cell.length_a   1.000
_cell.length_b   1.000
_cell.length_c   1.000
_cell.angle_alpha   90.00
_cell.angle_beta   90.00
_cell.angle_gamma   90.00
#
_symmetry.space_group_name_H-M   'P 1'
#
loop_
_entity.id
_entity.type
_entity.pdbx_description
1 polymer ?
#
loop_
_entity_poly.entity_id
_entity_poly.type
_entity_poly.pdbx_seq_one_letter_code
_entity_poly.pdbx_strand_id
1 'polypeptide(L)'
;MSQAAPSDDALDLWADAPSPCVDVCKYKRQGRCIGCSMTKEEKQAFPRSGSGEAKKAFIEGLMERLAGSTRNPAFWVMSYRRKCEMEGVGCPIREEG
;
A
#
# COMPACT_ATOMS: atom_id res chain seq x y z
N MET A 1 -1.19 29.96 -1.02
CA MET A 1 -1.51 28.51 -0.96
C MET A 1 -0.27 27.75 -1.44
N SER A 2 0.69 27.52 -0.55
CA SER A 2 1.92 26.79 -0.88
C SER A 2 1.74 25.35 -0.42
N GLN A 3 1.43 24.46 -1.37
CA GLN A 3 1.62 23.04 -1.13
C GLN A 3 3.12 22.80 -1.20
N ALA A 4 3.73 22.49 -0.05
CA ALA A 4 5.08 22.00 0.01
C ALA A 4 5.16 20.76 -0.89
N ALA A 5 6.07 20.78 -1.87
CA ALA A 5 6.46 19.56 -2.56
C ALA A 5 6.84 18.52 -1.49
N PRO A 6 6.38 17.26 -1.61
CA PRO A 6 6.86 16.22 -0.72
C PRO A 6 8.38 16.17 -0.85
N SER A 7 9.09 16.41 0.26
CA SER A 7 10.55 16.34 0.35
C SER A 7 11.03 15.04 -0.29
N ASP A 8 12.17 15.05 -1.00
CA ASP A 8 12.77 13.85 -1.58
C ASP A 8 12.87 12.68 -0.56
N ASP A 9 13.12 12.97 0.72
CA ASP A 9 13.08 12.00 1.83
C ASP A 9 11.76 11.21 1.94
N ALA A 10 10.62 11.85 1.65
CA ALA A 10 9.33 11.18 1.67
C ALA A 10 9.22 10.18 0.50
N LEU A 11 9.77 10.52 -0.67
CA LEU A 11 9.78 9.61 -1.82
C LEU A 11 10.70 8.42 -1.58
N ASP A 12 11.81 8.59 -0.87
CA ASP A 12 12.68 7.48 -0.48
C ASP A 12 11.96 6.49 0.45
N LEU A 13 11.18 6.97 1.43
CA LEU A 13 10.33 6.11 2.26
C LEU A 13 9.30 5.31 1.43
N TRP A 14 8.74 5.92 0.38
CA TRP A 14 7.86 5.21 -0.55
C TRP A 14 8.63 4.26 -1.47
N ALA A 15 9.88 4.56 -1.81
CA ALA A 15 10.74 3.72 -2.64
C ALA A 15 11.11 2.42 -1.91
N ASP A 16 11.30 2.49 -0.60
CA ASP A 16 11.54 1.31 0.25
C ASP A 16 10.26 0.61 0.71
N ALA A 17 9.09 1.18 0.39
CA ALA A 17 7.81 0.64 0.81
C ALA A 17 7.60 -0.81 0.29
N PRO A 18 7.23 -1.75 1.18
CA PRO A 18 7.02 -3.13 0.80
C PRO A 18 5.70 -3.28 0.04
N SER A 19 5.49 -4.45 -0.54
CA SER A 19 4.25 -4.74 -1.28
C SER A 19 3.00 -4.57 -0.39
N PRO A 20 1.93 -3.89 -0.87
CA PRO A 20 0.67 -3.71 -0.15
C PRO A 20 -0.12 -5.02 0.08
N CYS A 21 0.43 -6.17 -0.30
CA CYS A 21 -0.11 -7.48 -0.01
C CYS A 21 0.15 -7.85 1.46
N VAL A 22 -0.92 -8.09 2.21
CA VAL A 22 -0.90 -8.58 3.61
C VAL A 22 -0.83 -10.11 3.71
N ASP A 23 -0.41 -10.76 2.62
CA ASP A 23 -0.16 -12.21 2.49
C ASP A 23 -1.34 -13.16 2.80
N VAL A 24 -2.53 -12.63 3.05
CA VAL A 24 -3.80 -13.38 3.17
C VAL A 24 -4.52 -13.61 1.83
N CYS A 25 -3.75 -13.71 0.73
CA CYS A 25 -4.27 -13.72 -0.64
C CYS A 25 -5.37 -14.76 -0.87
N LYS A 26 -6.63 -14.32 -0.81
CA LYS A 26 -7.81 -15.14 -1.09
C LYS A 26 -8.68 -14.43 -2.12
N TYR A 27 -8.69 -14.94 -3.34
CA TYR A 27 -9.43 -14.35 -4.46
C TYR A 27 -10.83 -14.97 -4.55
N LYS A 28 -11.84 -14.27 -4.05
CA LYS A 28 -13.23 -14.80 -3.96
C LYS A 28 -14.28 -13.92 -4.66
N ARG A 29 -13.96 -12.66 -5.01
CA ARG A 29 -14.87 -11.72 -5.68
C ARG A 29 -14.24 -11.19 -6.97
N GLN A 30 -14.60 -11.77 -8.12
CA GLN A 30 -14.13 -11.35 -9.46
C GLN A 30 -12.59 -11.26 -9.57
N GLY A 31 -11.87 -12.21 -8.96
CA GLY A 31 -10.40 -12.20 -9.01
C GLY A 31 -9.71 -11.19 -8.08
N ARG A 32 -10.45 -10.50 -7.19
CA ARG A 32 -9.89 -9.60 -6.17
C ARG A 32 -9.66 -10.29 -4.84
N CYS A 33 -8.49 -10.02 -4.25
CA CYS A 33 -8.07 -10.47 -2.93
C CYS A 33 -9.00 -9.91 -1.85
N ILE A 34 -9.33 -10.71 -0.83
CA ILE A 34 -10.13 -10.23 0.30
C ILE A 34 -9.37 -9.37 1.31
N GLY A 35 -8.05 -9.49 1.37
CA GLY A 35 -7.22 -8.71 2.29
C GLY A 35 -6.85 -7.34 1.72
N CYS A 36 -6.13 -7.34 0.60
CA CYS A 36 -5.62 -6.11 -0.02
C CYS A 36 -6.48 -5.57 -1.18
N SER A 37 -7.62 -6.18 -1.52
CA SER A 37 -8.47 -5.79 -2.66
C SER A 37 -7.83 -5.85 -4.06
N MET A 38 -6.54 -6.16 -4.15
CA MET A 38 -5.81 -6.30 -5.40
C MET A 38 -6.24 -7.53 -6.18
N THR A 39 -6.18 -7.45 -7.51
CA THR A 39 -6.18 -8.64 -8.36
C THR A 39 -4.83 -9.35 -8.31
N LYS A 40 -4.81 -10.59 -8.80
CA LYS A 40 -3.57 -11.36 -8.94
C LYS A 40 -2.60 -10.69 -9.93
N GLU A 41 -3.12 -10.04 -10.98
CA GLU A 41 -2.33 -9.28 -11.96
C GLU A 41 -1.72 -8.05 -11.32
N GLU A 42 -2.49 -7.26 -10.57
CA GLU A 42 -2.00 -6.10 -9.81
C GLU A 42 -0.89 -6.51 -8.82
N LYS A 43 -1.01 -7.68 -8.18
CA LYS A 43 0.03 -8.21 -7.28
C LYS A 43 1.32 -8.57 -8.01
N GLN A 44 1.22 -9.14 -9.21
CA GLN A 44 2.39 -9.52 -10.01
C GLN A 44 3.02 -8.33 -10.73
N ALA A 45 2.21 -7.33 -11.08
CA ALA A 45 2.65 -6.10 -11.72
C ALA A 45 3.27 -5.10 -10.73
N PHE A 46 3.11 -5.29 -9.42
CA PHE A 46 3.67 -4.38 -8.42
C PHE A 46 5.21 -4.34 -8.54
N PRO A 47 5.80 -3.19 -8.91
CA PRO A 47 7.23 -3.09 -9.11
C PRO A 47 7.93 -3.09 -7.75
N ARG A 48 8.47 -4.24 -7.35
CA ARG A 48 9.30 -4.35 -6.14
C ARG A 48 10.51 -3.41 -6.18
N SER A 49 11.01 -3.11 -7.38
CA SER A 49 12.16 -2.24 -7.66
C SER A 49 11.79 -0.92 -8.37
N GLY A 50 10.58 -0.39 -8.16
CA GLY A 50 10.13 0.88 -8.76
C GLY A 50 10.47 2.12 -7.93
N SER A 51 10.36 3.32 -8.54
CA SER A 51 10.50 4.60 -7.85
C SER A 51 9.42 4.80 -6.78
N GLY A 52 9.74 5.56 -5.73
CA GLY A 52 8.83 5.83 -4.63
C GLY A 52 7.49 6.45 -5.08
N GLU A 53 7.50 7.31 -6.10
CA GLU A 53 6.27 7.87 -6.66
C GLU A 53 5.35 6.80 -7.28
N ALA A 54 5.90 5.83 -8.00
CA ALA A 54 5.11 4.75 -8.60
C ALA A 54 4.48 3.87 -7.52
N LYS A 55 5.25 3.55 -6.46
CA LYS A 55 4.76 2.79 -5.30
C LYS A 55 3.71 3.57 -4.53
N LYS A 56 3.94 4.86 -4.29
CA LYS A 56 3.00 5.78 -3.63
C LYS A 56 1.67 5.85 -4.36
N ALA A 57 1.68 6.21 -5.64
CA ALA A 57 0.46 6.33 -6.44
C ALA A 57 -0.33 5.01 -6.46
N PHE A 58 0.37 3.88 -6.51
CA PHE A 58 -0.25 2.56 -6.45
C PHE A 58 -0.93 2.28 -5.11
N ILE A 59 -0.24 2.56 -3.99
CA ILE A 59 -0.75 2.34 -2.64
C ILE A 59 -1.90 3.30 -2.32
N GLU A 60 -1.79 4.57 -2.68
CA GLU A 60 -2.86 5.56 -2.51
C GLU A 60 -4.14 5.15 -3.25
N GLY A 61 -4.03 4.79 -4.54
CA GLY A 61 -5.19 4.29 -5.30
C GLY A 61 -5.75 2.97 -4.76
N LEU A 62 -4.94 2.16 -4.09
CA LEU A 62 -5.40 0.96 -3.38
C LEU A 62 -6.14 1.32 -2.09
N MET A 63 -5.67 2.29 -1.33
CA MET A 63 -6.34 2.78 -0.12
C MET A 63 -7.69 3.41 -0.45
N GLU A 64 -7.79 4.22 -1.49
CA GLU A 64 -9.07 4.80 -1.94
C GLU A 64 -10.08 3.71 -2.31
N ARG A 65 -9.61 2.66 -3.01
CA ARG A 65 -10.43 1.48 -3.31
C ARG A 65 -10.81 0.68 -2.07
N LEU A 66 -9.94 0.60 -1.07
CA LEU A 66 -10.25 -0.04 0.22
C LEU A 66 -11.28 0.76 1.01
N ALA A 67 -11.16 2.10 1.03
CA ALA A 67 -12.12 3.00 1.67
C ALA A 67 -13.51 2.94 1.02
N GLY A 68 -13.57 2.78 -0.31
CA GLY A 68 -14.82 2.52 -1.04
C GLY A 68 -15.33 1.08 -0.95
N SER A 69 -14.58 0.16 -0.34
CA SER A 69 -14.98 -1.24 -0.16
C SER A 69 -15.62 -1.46 1.20
N THR A 70 -16.39 -2.54 1.36
CA THR A 70 -16.97 -2.95 2.65
C THR A 70 -15.91 -3.45 3.66
N ARG A 71 -14.63 -3.14 3.45
CA ARG A 71 -13.50 -3.67 4.22
C ARG A 71 -13.00 -2.61 5.17
N ASN A 72 -12.56 -3.04 6.33
CA ASN A 72 -11.96 -2.12 7.29
C ASN A 72 -10.53 -1.78 6.84
N PRO A 73 -10.26 -0.54 6.38
CA PRO A 73 -8.92 -0.13 5.98
C PRO A 73 -7.93 -0.23 7.15
N ALA A 74 -8.38 -0.07 8.40
CA ALA A 74 -7.52 -0.16 9.58
C ALA A 74 -6.85 -1.54 9.74
N PHE A 75 -7.55 -2.63 9.38
CA PHE A 75 -6.94 -3.97 9.44
C PHE A 75 -5.80 -4.11 8.42
N TRP A 76 -5.99 -3.56 7.22
CA TRP A 76 -4.98 -3.56 6.19
C TRP A 76 -3.78 -2.69 6.59
N VAL A 77 -4.03 -1.49 7.14
CA VAL A 77 -2.99 -0.58 7.65
C VAL A 77 -2.16 -1.25 8.75
N MET A 78 -2.79 -1.86 9.76
CA MET A 78 -2.08 -2.59 10.81
C MET A 78 -1.18 -3.69 10.24
N SER A 79 -1.72 -4.49 9.31
CA SER A 79 -0.98 -5.59 8.68
C SER A 79 0.19 -5.07 7.84
N TYR A 80 0.00 -3.93 7.15
CA TYR A 80 1.03 -3.29 6.35
C TYR A 80 2.14 -2.68 7.21
N ARG A 81 1.79 -2.07 8.35
CA ARG A 81 2.78 -1.56 9.32
C ARG A 81 3.67 -2.66 9.87
N ARG A 82 3.08 -3.78 10.29
CA ARG A 82 3.84 -4.95 10.74
C ARG A 82 4.79 -5.45 9.64
N LYS A 83 4.40 -5.36 8.38
CA LYS A 83 5.27 -5.72 7.25
C LYS A 83 6.43 -4.75 7.10
N CYS A 84 6.18 -3.45 7.22
CA CYS A 84 7.26 -2.44 7.21
C CYS A 84 8.25 -2.68 8.34
N GLU A 85 7.76 -3.00 9.55
CA GLU A 85 8.60 -3.36 10.71
C GLU A 85 9.41 -4.64 10.47
N MET A 86 8.82 -5.68 9.88
CA MET A 86 9.53 -6.93 9.56
C MET A 86 10.63 -6.74 8.50
N GLU A 87 10.40 -5.86 7.52
CA GLU A 87 11.37 -5.52 6.48
C GLU A 87 12.40 -4.47 6.96
N GLY A 88 12.18 -3.86 8.12
CA GLY A 88 13.06 -2.82 8.68
C GLY A 88 13.00 -1.48 7.94
N VAL A 89 11.93 -1.22 7.20
CA VAL A 89 11.74 0.01 6.40
C VAL A 89 10.77 0.95 7.08
N GLY A 90 10.98 2.27 6.91
CA GLY A 90 10.09 3.28 7.46
C GLY A 90 8.70 3.19 6.82
N CYS A 91 7.66 2.94 7.62
CA CYS A 91 6.29 2.83 7.10
C CYS A 91 5.79 4.21 6.64
N PRO A 92 5.46 4.41 5.34
CA PRO A 92 4.99 5.70 4.85
C PRO A 92 3.53 6.00 5.22
N ILE A 93 2.79 5.00 5.71
CA ILE A 93 1.38 5.13 6.10
C ILE A 93 1.34 5.63 7.55
N ARG A 94 1.12 6.94 7.73
CA ARG A 94 0.88 7.57 9.04
C ARG A 94 -0.64 7.62 9.24
N GLU A 95 -1.16 6.88 10.23
CA GLU A 95 -2.59 6.79 10.50
C GLU A 95 -3.22 8.17 10.71
N GLU A 96 -4.19 8.55 9.87
CA GLU A 96 -5.36 9.29 10.38
C GLU A 96 -6.46 8.25 10.47
N GLY A 97 -6.72 7.80 11.71
CA GLY A 97 -7.80 6.89 12.05
C GLY A 97 -9.17 7.53 11.89
#